data_AF-A0A1Q7UY36-F1
#
_entry.id   AF-A0A1Q7UY36-F1
#
_cell.length_a   1.000
_cell.length_b   1.000
_cell.length_c   1.000
_cell.angle_alpha   90.00
_cell.angle_beta   90.00
_cell.angle_gamma   90.00
#
_symmetry.space_group_name_H-M   'P 1'
#
loop_
_entity.id
_entity.type
_entity.pdbx_description
1 polymer ?
#
loop_
_entity_poly.entity_id
_entity_poly.type
_entity_poly.pdbx_seq_one_letter_code
_entity_poly.pdbx_strand_id
1 'polypeptide(L)'
;MKPRNLILTSILIICVGLAPKAHAISPPPDGGYPGGNTAEGQAALLSLTTGTYNTAIGIYSLLSLTDGSFCTGVGAGSLLLNTAAENTATGAGALFGNTIGDSNTANGAFALFSNTEGGGNTAIGDQALFSNTIGSQNTAIGAFALFSHSADTSRNTATGF
;
A
#
# COMPACT_ATOMS: atom_id res chain seq x y z
N MET A 1 -15.12 25.44 57.74
CA MET A 1 -14.76 25.61 56.31
C MET A 1 -15.11 24.31 55.59
N LYS A 2 -15.90 24.38 54.51
CA LYS A 2 -16.64 23.23 53.94
C LYS A 2 -15.70 22.20 53.27
N PRO A 3 -15.85 20.88 53.52
CA PRO A 3 -15.06 19.81 52.89
C PRO A 3 -15.35 19.59 51.39
N ARG A 4 -16.20 20.43 50.79
CA ARG A 4 -16.70 20.28 49.42
C ARG A 4 -15.60 20.38 48.35
N ASN A 5 -14.54 21.15 48.59
CA ASN A 5 -13.44 21.28 47.64
C ASN A 5 -12.49 20.07 47.63
N LEU A 6 -12.33 19.39 48.77
CA LEU A 6 -11.43 18.24 48.89
C LEU A 6 -12.01 17.00 48.20
N ILE A 7 -13.33 16.80 48.31
CA ILE A 7 -14.01 15.69 47.63
C ILE A 7 -13.95 15.87 46.11
N LEU A 8 -14.11 17.10 45.62
CA LEU A 8 -14.10 17.39 44.19
C LEU A 8 -12.71 17.18 43.56
N THR A 9 -11.65 17.57 44.26
CA THR A 9 -10.27 17.34 43.81
C THR A 9 -9.89 15.86 43.85
N SER A 10 -10.31 15.12 44.88
CA SER A 10 -10.08 13.67 44.95
C SER A 10 -10.78 12.92 43.81
N ILE A 11 -12.04 13.28 43.49
CA ILE A 11 -12.76 12.68 42.36
C ILE A 11 -12.07 13.01 41.03
N LEU A 12 -11.63 14.25 40.84
CA LEU A 12 -10.96 14.67 39.60
C LEU A 12 -9.64 13.89 39.36
N ILE A 13 -8.85 13.68 40.40
CA ILE A 13 -7.59 12.91 40.32
C ILE A 13 -7.86 11.44 40.01
N ILE A 14 -8.89 10.85 40.63
CA ILE A 14 -9.33 9.48 40.36
C ILE A 14 -9.81 9.33 38.90
N CYS A 15 -10.60 10.28 38.40
CA CYS A 15 -11.09 10.27 37.01
C CYS A 15 -9.96 10.38 35.98
N VAL A 16 -8.92 11.17 36.24
CA VAL A 16 -7.77 11.30 35.33
C VAL A 16 -6.82 10.11 35.44
N GLY A 17 -6.64 9.54 36.64
CA GLY A 17 -5.79 8.37 36.87
C GLY A 17 -6.39 7.03 36.40
N LEU A 18 -7.72 6.92 36.36
CA LEU A 18 -8.45 5.75 35.84
C LEU A 18 -8.88 5.89 34.38
N ALA A 19 -8.70 7.07 33.76
CA ALA A 19 -8.95 7.23 32.35
C ALA A 19 -7.97 6.32 31.57
N PRO A 20 -8.45 5.49 30.63
CA PRO A 20 -7.57 4.79 29.70
C PRO A 20 -6.67 5.84 29.05
N LYS A 21 -5.35 5.62 29.06
CA LYS A 21 -4.45 6.42 28.23
C LYS A 21 -4.87 6.18 26.78
N ALA A 22 -5.66 7.09 26.22
CA ALA A 22 -5.87 7.19 24.79
C ALA A 22 -4.54 7.67 24.20
N HIS A 23 -3.63 6.75 23.95
CA HIS A 23 -2.45 7.06 23.15
C HIS A 23 -2.97 7.36 21.76
N ALA A 24 -2.86 8.62 21.34
CA ALA A 24 -2.99 8.96 19.93
C ALA A 24 -1.97 8.12 19.18
N ILE A 25 -2.44 7.33 18.22
CA ILE A 25 -1.55 6.64 17.29
C ILE A 25 -0.78 7.77 16.59
N SER A 26 0.55 7.69 16.60
CA SER A 26 1.40 8.69 15.95
C SER A 26 2.05 8.05 14.74
N PRO A 27 1.84 8.61 13.53
CA PRO A 27 0.91 9.70 13.22
C PRO A 27 -0.57 9.26 13.28
N PRO A 28 -1.51 10.21 13.42
CA PRO A 28 -2.93 9.90 13.54
C PRO A 28 -3.50 9.31 12.23
N PRO A 29 -4.54 8.46 12.32
CA PRO A 29 -5.17 7.78 11.17
C PRO A 29 -5.95 8.66 10.18
N ASP A 30 -5.72 9.97 10.15
CA ASP A 30 -6.47 10.93 9.31
C ASP A 30 -5.57 11.83 8.46
N GLY A 31 -4.27 11.52 8.38
CA GLY A 31 -3.32 12.15 7.48
C GLY A 31 -2.35 13.15 8.15
N GLY A 32 -1.32 13.54 7.41
CA GLY A 32 -0.23 14.41 7.89
C GLY A 32 1.16 13.77 7.86
N TYR A 33 1.35 12.67 7.13
CA TYR A 33 2.67 12.10 6.91
C TYR A 33 3.55 13.09 6.11
N PRO A 34 4.85 13.23 6.45
CA PRO A 34 5.79 14.05 5.69
C PRO A 34 5.75 13.72 4.19
N GLY A 35 6.02 14.71 3.34
CA GLY A 35 6.09 14.49 1.89
C GLY A 35 4.74 14.26 1.20
N GLY A 36 3.62 14.56 1.86
CA GLY A 36 2.28 14.39 1.27
C GLY A 36 1.86 12.92 1.14
N ASN A 37 2.40 12.06 1.99
CA ASN A 37 2.06 10.64 2.02
C ASN A 37 0.75 10.40 2.81
N THR A 38 0.07 9.29 2.51
CA THR A 38 -1.09 8.78 3.25
C THR A 38 -0.83 7.32 3.58
N ALA A 39 -0.91 6.92 4.85
CA ALA A 39 -0.73 5.53 5.27
C ALA A 39 -1.83 5.11 6.26
N GLU A 40 -2.71 4.21 5.83
CA GLU A 40 -3.81 3.69 6.64
C GLU A 40 -3.75 2.16 6.72
N GLY A 41 -3.56 1.62 7.92
CA GLY A 41 -3.46 0.18 8.16
C GLY A 41 -2.15 -0.22 8.83
N GLN A 42 -2.13 -1.43 9.38
CA GLN A 42 -0.96 -1.93 10.09
C GLN A 42 0.24 -2.05 9.13
N ALA A 43 1.34 -1.36 9.48
CA ALA A 43 2.59 -1.35 8.73
C ALA A 43 2.49 -0.86 7.27
N ALA A 44 1.50 -0.02 6.95
CA ALA A 44 1.47 0.72 5.70
C ALA A 44 2.62 1.76 5.66
N LEU A 45 3.36 1.85 4.55
CA LEU A 45 4.52 2.75 4.36
C LEU A 45 5.58 2.71 5.48
N LEU A 46 5.74 1.59 6.19
CA LEU A 46 6.61 1.51 7.37
C LEU A 46 8.09 1.81 7.05
N SER A 47 8.55 1.47 5.85
CA SER A 47 9.97 1.60 5.46
C SER A 47 10.30 2.90 4.71
N LEU A 48 9.34 3.82 4.56
CA LEU A 48 9.52 5.03 3.76
C LEU A 48 10.53 5.98 4.40
N THR A 49 11.57 6.35 3.64
CA THR A 49 12.67 7.24 4.06
C THR A 49 12.56 8.61 3.44
N THR A 50 12.55 8.71 2.10
CA THR A 50 12.57 10.01 1.39
C THR A 50 11.45 10.18 0.36
N GLY A 51 10.71 9.11 0.04
CA GLY A 51 9.65 9.13 -0.94
C GLY A 51 8.47 10.06 -0.57
N THR A 52 7.82 10.60 -1.60
CA THR A 52 6.76 11.60 -1.45
C THR A 52 5.52 11.21 -2.26
N TYR A 53 4.36 11.74 -1.86
CA TYR A 53 3.08 11.59 -2.55
C TYR A 53 2.63 10.13 -2.75
N ASN A 54 2.93 9.26 -1.80
CA ASN A 54 2.47 7.87 -1.79
C ASN A 54 1.15 7.72 -1.02
N THR A 55 0.25 6.87 -1.49
CA THR A 55 -0.98 6.49 -0.80
C THR A 55 -0.97 4.99 -0.53
N ALA A 56 -0.98 4.59 0.74
CA ALA A 56 -1.00 3.20 1.16
C ALA A 56 -2.18 2.93 2.09
N ILE A 57 -3.16 2.17 1.63
CA ILE A 57 -4.37 1.83 2.40
C ILE A 57 -4.49 0.31 2.45
N GLY A 58 -4.36 -0.27 3.62
CA GLY A 58 -4.41 -1.71 3.87
C GLY A 58 -3.22 -2.20 4.69
N ILE A 59 -3.40 -3.35 5.35
CA ILE A 59 -2.34 -4.00 6.11
C ILE A 59 -1.19 -4.36 5.16
N TYR A 60 0.03 -3.95 5.50
CA TYR A 60 1.25 -4.12 4.69
C TYR A 60 1.24 -3.49 3.29
N SER A 61 0.35 -2.53 3.02
CA SER A 61 0.40 -1.79 1.75
C SER A 61 1.68 -0.95 1.67
N LEU A 62 2.42 -1.05 0.55
CA LEU A 62 3.68 -0.32 0.34
C LEU A 62 4.72 -0.49 1.47
N LEU A 63 4.78 -1.67 2.09
CA LEU A 63 5.61 -1.94 3.26
C LEU A 63 7.10 -1.64 3.03
N SER A 64 7.64 -2.05 1.88
CA SER A 64 9.08 -1.98 1.56
C SER A 64 9.52 -0.75 0.77
N LEU A 65 8.62 0.19 0.46
CA LEU A 65 8.97 1.39 -0.29
C LEU A 65 9.88 2.31 0.56
N THR A 66 11.09 2.62 0.09
CA THR A 66 12.04 3.52 0.80
C THR A 66 12.03 4.93 0.21
N ASP A 67 12.45 5.08 -1.05
CA ASP A 67 12.70 6.38 -1.69
C ASP A 67 11.75 6.64 -2.88
N GLY A 68 10.98 5.64 -3.29
CA GLY A 68 10.02 5.78 -4.38
C GLY A 68 8.89 6.75 -4.05
N SER A 69 8.41 7.45 -5.08
CA SER A 69 7.34 8.44 -4.97
C SER A 69 6.17 8.08 -5.89
N PHE A 70 5.03 8.73 -5.67
CA PHE A 70 3.85 8.61 -6.54
C PHE A 70 3.27 7.19 -6.65
N CYS A 71 3.43 6.36 -5.62
CA CYS A 71 2.83 5.03 -5.58
C CYS A 71 1.45 5.07 -4.90
N THR A 72 0.49 4.34 -5.45
CA THR A 72 -0.85 4.17 -4.84
C THR A 72 -1.11 2.68 -4.62
N GLY A 73 -1.12 2.23 -3.37
CA GLY A 73 -1.44 0.86 -2.96
C GLY A 73 -2.71 0.80 -2.12
N VAL A 74 -3.76 0.17 -2.62
CA VAL A 74 -5.02 -0.03 -1.91
C VAL A 74 -5.36 -1.51 -1.85
N GLY A 75 -5.26 -2.12 -0.67
CA GLY A 75 -5.50 -3.54 -0.44
C GLY A 75 -4.52 -4.13 0.58
N ALA A 76 -4.87 -5.29 1.13
CA ALA A 76 -3.94 -6.02 1.99
C ALA A 76 -2.75 -6.52 1.15
N GLY A 77 -1.54 -6.09 1.51
CA GLY A 77 -0.31 -6.44 0.82
C GLY A 77 -0.19 -5.96 -0.63
N SER A 78 -0.96 -4.95 -1.04
CA SER A 78 -0.72 -4.28 -2.33
C SER A 78 0.64 -3.60 -2.31
N LEU A 79 1.46 -3.80 -3.35
CA LEU A 79 2.82 -3.22 -3.45
C LEU A 79 3.74 -3.58 -2.26
N LEU A 80 3.53 -4.73 -1.60
CA LEU A 80 4.21 -5.06 -0.34
C LEU A 80 5.75 -4.97 -0.45
N LEU A 81 6.34 -5.61 -1.45
CA LEU A 81 7.79 -5.61 -1.69
C LEU A 81 8.20 -4.58 -2.75
N ASN A 82 7.34 -3.60 -3.06
CA ASN A 82 7.66 -2.63 -4.09
C ASN A 82 8.71 -1.63 -3.64
N THR A 83 9.81 -1.51 -4.38
CA THR A 83 10.86 -0.49 -4.14
C THR A 83 10.95 0.57 -5.25
N ALA A 84 10.15 0.42 -6.30
CA ALA A 84 10.09 1.31 -7.46
C ALA A 84 9.06 2.46 -7.29
N ALA A 85 9.04 3.42 -8.22
CA ALA A 85 8.17 4.59 -8.20
C ALA A 85 7.00 4.49 -9.20
N GLU A 86 6.03 5.40 -9.08
CA GLU A 86 4.94 5.58 -10.06
C GLU A 86 4.03 4.35 -10.28
N ASN A 87 3.93 3.47 -9.29
CA ASN A 87 3.14 2.25 -9.41
C ASN A 87 1.76 2.40 -8.74
N THR A 88 0.70 1.99 -9.44
CA THR A 88 -0.67 1.95 -8.91
C THR A 88 -1.13 0.50 -8.78
N ALA A 89 -1.53 0.09 -7.58
CA ALA A 89 -2.02 -1.24 -7.28
C ALA A 89 -3.29 -1.18 -6.42
N THR A 90 -4.39 -1.73 -6.92
CA THR A 90 -5.66 -1.88 -6.19
C THR A 90 -6.07 -3.34 -6.17
N GLY A 91 -6.20 -3.92 -4.97
CA GLY A 91 -6.50 -5.35 -4.77
C GLY A 91 -5.54 -6.01 -3.78
N ALA A 92 -5.98 -7.10 -3.16
CA ALA A 92 -5.13 -7.86 -2.25
C ALA A 92 -3.96 -8.49 -3.02
N GLY A 93 -2.74 -8.25 -2.55
CA GLY A 93 -1.51 -8.75 -3.20
C GLY A 93 -1.27 -8.21 -4.61
N ALA A 94 -1.97 -7.15 -5.05
CA ALA A 94 -1.70 -6.54 -6.35
C ALA A 94 -0.27 -5.97 -6.38
N LEU A 95 0.49 -6.29 -7.43
CA LEU A 95 1.86 -5.85 -7.66
C LEU A 95 2.81 -6.15 -6.48
N PHE A 96 2.65 -7.32 -5.87
CA PHE A 96 3.29 -7.71 -4.61
C PHE A 96 4.83 -7.62 -4.65
N GLY A 97 5.49 -8.04 -5.74
CA GLY A 97 6.92 -8.30 -5.80
C GLY A 97 7.81 -7.30 -6.56
N ASN A 98 7.37 -6.06 -6.79
CA ASN A 98 7.98 -5.17 -7.80
C ASN A 98 9.21 -4.36 -7.36
N THR A 99 10.41 -4.84 -7.62
CA THR A 99 11.64 -4.23 -7.12
C THR A 99 12.22 -3.12 -8.01
N ILE A 100 12.09 -3.20 -9.33
CA ILE A 100 12.73 -2.26 -10.27
C ILE A 100 11.74 -1.56 -11.19
N GLY A 101 10.62 -2.18 -11.55
CA GLY A 101 9.74 -1.66 -12.60
C GLY A 101 8.94 -0.42 -12.20
N ASP A 102 9.09 0.68 -12.92
CA ASP A 102 8.26 1.87 -12.73
C ASP A 102 6.99 1.87 -13.60
N SER A 103 6.05 2.74 -13.25
CA SER A 103 4.86 3.07 -14.05
C SER A 103 3.93 1.88 -14.35
N ASN A 104 3.78 0.93 -13.42
CA ASN A 104 2.84 -0.19 -13.56
C ASN A 104 1.46 0.14 -12.97
N THR A 105 0.40 -0.38 -13.60
CA THR A 105 -0.98 -0.33 -13.10
C THR A 105 -1.51 -1.75 -12.90
N ALA A 106 -1.85 -2.12 -11.67
CA ALA A 106 -2.44 -3.40 -11.30
C ALA A 106 -3.80 -3.17 -10.61
N ASN A 107 -4.89 -3.67 -11.18
CA ASN A 107 -6.22 -3.57 -10.60
C ASN A 107 -6.90 -4.94 -10.59
N GLY A 108 -6.96 -5.57 -9.42
CA GLY A 108 -7.45 -6.93 -9.23
C GLY A 108 -6.64 -7.64 -8.15
N ALA A 109 -7.23 -8.67 -7.51
CA ALA A 109 -6.48 -9.48 -6.57
C ALA A 109 -5.34 -10.18 -7.31
N PHE A 110 -4.12 -10.08 -6.76
CA PHE A 110 -2.92 -10.69 -7.31
C PHE A 110 -2.59 -10.31 -8.78
N ALA A 111 -3.12 -9.20 -9.30
CA ALA A 111 -2.69 -8.66 -10.59
C ALA A 111 -1.20 -8.26 -10.51
N LEU A 112 -0.39 -8.65 -11.51
CA LEU A 112 1.07 -8.43 -11.54
C LEU A 112 1.82 -8.96 -10.28
N PHE A 113 1.33 -10.03 -9.65
CA PHE A 113 1.86 -10.53 -8.38
C PHE A 113 3.37 -10.75 -8.37
N SER A 114 3.94 -11.32 -9.44
CA SER A 114 5.37 -11.65 -9.54
C SER A 114 6.20 -10.70 -10.41
N ASN A 115 5.72 -9.48 -10.70
CA ASN A 115 6.50 -8.47 -11.42
C ASN A 115 7.72 -8.08 -10.61
N THR A 116 8.93 -8.23 -11.14
CA THR A 116 10.19 -7.86 -10.47
C THR A 116 10.83 -6.65 -11.13
N GLU A 117 10.94 -6.63 -12.46
CA GLU A 117 11.65 -5.57 -13.21
C GLU A 117 10.83 -4.92 -14.32
N GLY A 118 9.72 -5.55 -14.72
CA GLY A 118 8.89 -5.07 -15.82
C GLY A 118 8.29 -3.69 -15.56
N GLY A 119 8.53 -2.73 -16.45
CA GLY A 119 7.97 -1.38 -16.37
C GLY A 119 6.83 -1.14 -17.36
N GLY A 120 5.93 -0.23 -17.03
CA GLY A 120 4.86 0.20 -17.94
C GLY A 120 3.82 -0.86 -18.26
N ASN A 121 3.57 -1.82 -17.35
CA ASN A 121 2.55 -2.84 -17.54
C ASN A 121 1.18 -2.37 -17.02
N THR A 122 0.11 -2.77 -17.70
CA THR A 122 -1.29 -2.58 -17.26
C THR A 122 -1.94 -3.95 -17.10
N ALA A 123 -2.35 -4.29 -15.88
CA ALA A 123 -3.04 -5.52 -15.54
C ALA A 123 -4.36 -5.20 -14.83
N ILE A 124 -5.49 -5.52 -15.46
CA ILE A 124 -6.82 -5.28 -14.93
C ILE A 124 -7.57 -6.62 -14.92
N GLY A 125 -7.83 -7.17 -13.73
CA GLY A 125 -8.48 -8.46 -13.53
C GLY A 125 -7.80 -9.28 -12.45
N ASP A 126 -8.52 -10.25 -11.89
CA ASP A 126 -7.94 -11.23 -10.96
C ASP A 126 -6.81 -12.00 -11.64
N GLN A 127 -5.63 -12.00 -11.03
CA GLN A 127 -4.43 -12.69 -11.54
C GLN A 127 -4.03 -12.32 -13.00
N ALA A 128 -4.40 -11.14 -13.48
CA ALA A 128 -3.90 -10.61 -14.75
C ALA A 128 -2.38 -10.38 -14.66
N LEU A 129 -1.62 -10.85 -15.66
CA LEU A 129 -0.14 -10.82 -15.67
C LEU A 129 0.53 -11.41 -14.42
N PHE A 130 -0.10 -12.41 -13.78
CA PHE A 130 0.35 -12.96 -12.50
C PHE A 130 1.85 -13.32 -12.47
N SER A 131 2.36 -14.00 -13.49
CA SER A 131 3.77 -14.45 -13.58
C SER A 131 4.69 -13.58 -14.47
N ASN A 132 4.33 -12.33 -14.75
CA ASN A 132 5.26 -11.43 -15.45
C ASN A 132 6.42 -11.10 -14.52
N THR A 133 7.68 -11.38 -14.85
CA THR A 133 8.84 -11.02 -13.99
C THR A 133 9.57 -9.81 -14.54
N ILE A 134 10.04 -9.85 -15.80
CA ILE A 134 10.84 -8.80 -16.43
C ILE A 134 10.16 -8.13 -17.64
N GLY A 135 9.10 -8.74 -18.18
CA GLY A 135 8.35 -8.23 -19.34
C GLY A 135 7.80 -6.82 -19.11
N SER A 136 7.95 -5.95 -20.11
CA SER A 136 7.55 -4.54 -20.03
C SER A 136 6.51 -4.20 -21.09
N GLN A 137 5.74 -3.13 -20.86
CA GLN A 137 4.76 -2.62 -21.84
C GLN A 137 3.67 -3.64 -22.21
N ASN A 138 3.31 -4.55 -21.30
CA ASN A 138 2.23 -5.50 -21.50
C ASN A 138 0.89 -4.92 -21.02
N THR A 139 -0.18 -5.18 -21.77
CA THR A 139 -1.56 -4.85 -21.39
C THR A 139 -2.37 -6.14 -21.28
N ALA A 140 -2.87 -6.44 -20.09
CA ALA A 140 -3.75 -7.58 -19.82
C ALA A 140 -5.03 -7.10 -19.16
N ILE A 141 -6.17 -7.32 -19.83
CA ILE A 141 -7.49 -6.94 -19.32
C ILE A 141 -8.35 -8.20 -19.31
N GLY A 142 -8.73 -8.66 -18.13
CA GLY A 142 -9.42 -9.93 -17.92
C GLY A 142 -8.89 -10.72 -16.74
N ALA A 143 -9.75 -11.51 -16.12
CA ALA A 143 -9.29 -12.51 -15.17
C ALA A 143 -8.34 -13.49 -15.90
N PHE A 144 -7.18 -13.76 -15.30
CA PHE A 144 -6.14 -14.65 -15.85
C PHE A 144 -5.56 -14.22 -17.22
N ALA A 145 -5.83 -13.00 -17.69
CA ALA A 145 -5.24 -12.51 -18.93
C ALA A 145 -3.71 -12.48 -18.80
N LEU A 146 -3.01 -13.17 -19.72
CA LEU A 146 -1.55 -13.38 -19.68
C LEU A 146 -1.04 -14.01 -18.36
N PHE A 147 -1.85 -14.83 -17.69
CA PHE A 147 -1.53 -15.44 -16.39
C PHE A 147 -0.12 -16.04 -16.30
N SER A 148 0.22 -16.92 -17.24
CA SER A 148 1.51 -17.62 -17.31
C SER A 148 2.31 -17.23 -18.56
N HIS A 149 2.32 -15.94 -18.90
CA HIS A 149 3.10 -15.47 -20.04
C HIS A 149 4.60 -15.48 -19.71
N SER A 150 5.44 -15.84 -20.68
CA SER A 150 6.88 -16.02 -20.47
C SER A 150 7.52 -14.75 -19.91
N ALA A 151 8.32 -14.89 -18.87
CA ALA A 151 9.04 -13.84 -18.13
C ALA A 151 9.58 -12.67 -18.98
N ASP A 152 10.04 -12.94 -20.21
CA ASP A 152 10.83 -12.02 -21.04
C ASP A 152 10.02 -11.30 -22.13
N THR A 153 8.72 -11.59 -22.21
CA THR A 153 7.88 -11.11 -23.31
C THR A 153 7.34 -9.72 -22.99
N SER A 154 7.59 -8.79 -23.90
CA SER A 154 7.20 -7.38 -23.78
C SER A 154 6.27 -7.01 -24.93
N ARG A 155 5.46 -5.97 -24.73
CA ARG A 155 4.56 -5.39 -25.76
C ARG A 155 3.42 -6.31 -26.21
N ASN A 156 2.89 -7.09 -25.28
CA ASN A 156 1.71 -7.92 -25.54
C ASN A 156 0.43 -7.19 -25.17
N THR A 157 -0.65 -7.48 -25.89
CA THR A 157 -2.00 -7.05 -25.51
C THR A 157 -2.91 -8.27 -25.48
N ALA A 158 -3.54 -8.53 -24.34
CA ALA A 158 -4.55 -9.56 -24.19
C ALA A 158 -5.80 -8.98 -23.52
N THR A 159 -6.95 -9.28 -24.09
CA THR A 159 -8.26 -8.89 -23.56
C THR A 159 -9.18 -10.12 -23.56
N GLY A 160 -9.83 -10.42 -22.44
CA GLY A 160 -10.75 -11.56 -22.31
C GLY A 160 -11.44 -11.59 -20.95
N PHE A 161 -12.44 -12.44 -20.75
CA PHE A 161 -13.18 -12.58 -19.49
C PHE A 161 -13.60 -14.03 -19.28
#